data_AF-A0A2V7RZ59-F1
#
_entry.id   AF-A0A2V7RZ59-F1
#
_cell.length_a   1.000
_cell.length_b   1.000
_cell.length_c   1.000
_cell.angle_alpha   90.00
_cell.angle_beta   90.00
_cell.angle_gamma   90.00
#
_symmetry.space_group_name_H-M   'P 1'
#
loop_
_entity.id
_entity.type
_entity.pdbx_description
1 polymer ?
#
loop_
_entity_poly.entity_id
_entity_poly.type
_entity_poly.pdbx_seq_one_letter_code
_entity_poly.pdbx_strand_id
1 'polypeptide(L)'
;MHSSSGVNVGNPPILETPIANDTATYSQFGGITYTQLTSMANIIYAANANASNVQPAILVDGTCDTSKKGTSAPNWGEPERSPPWTGNPAVQPSCYNYFPVIWAKGKFQFSGGRGQGIMLVDGDFVASGGTEFKGLIIVRGSFTTSGGGIKLFGAMFVKDSSVNNDVMSGSTAVQYSSCALSTVMAAVGLGNLAQPVRRRAWADMF
;
A
#
# COMPACT_ATOMS: atom_id res chain seq x y z
N MET A 1 -8.96 -22.88 25.72
CA MET A 1 -8.86 -22.06 24.49
C MET A 1 -8.42 -20.68 24.91
N HIS A 2 -7.16 -20.32 24.64
CA HIS A 2 -6.62 -19.00 24.96
C HIS A 2 -7.16 -17.96 23.98
N SER A 3 -8.05 -17.08 24.43
CA SER A 3 -8.38 -15.84 23.74
C SER A 3 -7.51 -14.72 24.33
N SER A 4 -6.38 -14.41 23.70
CA SER A 4 -5.67 -13.17 23.98
C SER A 4 -6.31 -12.05 23.17
N SER A 5 -7.30 -11.38 23.76
CA SER A 5 -7.63 -10.00 23.39
C SER A 5 -6.51 -9.11 23.94
N GLY A 6 -5.43 -8.99 23.17
CA GLY A 6 -4.38 -8.03 23.45
C GLY A 6 -4.84 -6.67 22.96
N VAL A 7 -5.05 -5.73 23.87
CA VAL A 7 -5.03 -4.30 23.55
C VAL A 7 -3.74 -4.02 22.78
N ASN A 8 -3.81 -3.28 21.67
CA ASN A 8 -2.60 -2.82 20.98
C ASN A 8 -1.78 -1.96 21.95
N VAL A 9 -0.77 -2.55 22.61
CA VAL A 9 0.13 -1.87 23.56
C VAL A 9 1.30 -1.18 22.83
N GLY A 10 1.13 -0.87 21.55
CA GLY A 10 2.09 -0.08 20.82
C GLY A 10 1.87 1.39 21.13
N ASN A 11 2.79 2.03 21.86
CA ASN A 11 3.00 3.47 21.76
C ASN A 11 4.14 3.68 20.75
N PRO A 12 3.87 3.59 19.42
CA PRO A 12 4.92 3.77 18.44
C PRO A 12 5.56 5.15 18.66
N PRO A 13 6.90 5.26 18.61
CA PRO A 13 7.56 6.55 18.77
C PRO A 13 7.02 7.52 17.71
N ILE A 14 6.30 8.54 18.17
CA ILE A 14 5.81 9.61 17.32
C ILE A 14 7.00 10.50 16.99
N LEU A 15 7.43 10.48 15.73
CA LEU A 15 8.45 11.38 15.23
C LEU A 15 7.77 12.59 14.62
N GLU A 16 7.59 13.63 15.44
CA GLU A 16 7.17 14.94 14.94
C GLU A 16 8.37 15.65 14.33
N THR A 17 8.28 15.95 13.04
CA THR A 17 9.31 16.71 12.33
C THR A 17 8.65 17.84 11.55
N PRO A 18 9.33 18.97 11.32
CA PRO A 18 8.79 20.06 10.49
C PRO A 18 8.40 19.61 9.08
N ILE A 19 9.02 18.53 8.58
CA ILE A 19 8.75 17.92 7.27
C ILE A 19 7.34 17.30 7.22
N ALA A 20 6.80 16.84 8.35
CA ALA A 20 5.42 16.32 8.42
C ALA A 20 4.36 17.42 8.22
N ASN A 21 4.71 18.69 8.47
CA ASN A 21 3.86 19.85 8.21
C ASN A 21 4.11 20.50 6.83
N ASP A 22 5.12 20.01 6.10
CA ASP A 22 5.40 20.48 4.74
C ASP A 22 4.47 19.81 3.74
N THR A 23 3.70 20.62 3.01
CA THR A 23 2.77 20.15 1.99
C THR A 23 3.50 19.50 0.80
N ALA A 24 4.79 19.81 0.61
CA ALA A 24 5.67 19.17 -0.37
C ALA A 24 5.85 17.67 -0.09
N THR A 25 5.89 17.26 1.18
CA THR A 25 6.00 15.85 1.61
C THR A 25 4.82 15.00 1.16
N TYR A 26 3.66 15.62 0.92
CA TYR A 26 2.44 14.96 0.46
C TYR A 26 2.17 15.14 -1.04
N SER A 27 3.05 15.86 -1.73
CA SER A 27 2.95 16.11 -3.17
C SER A 27 4.16 15.61 -3.95
N GLN A 28 5.27 15.31 -3.28
CA GLN A 28 6.49 14.72 -3.84
C GLN A 28 6.97 13.54 -2.99
N PHE A 29 7.04 12.36 -3.60
CA PHE A 29 7.43 11.10 -2.97
C PHE A 29 8.65 10.55 -3.69
N GLY A 30 9.83 10.62 -3.07
CA GLY A 30 11.06 10.10 -3.66
C GLY A 30 11.46 10.73 -4.99
N GLY A 31 11.06 12.00 -5.24
CA GLY A 31 11.29 12.71 -6.49
C GLY A 31 10.14 12.65 -7.51
N ILE A 32 8.97 12.12 -7.13
CA ILE A 32 7.83 11.91 -8.03
C ILE A 32 6.59 12.52 -7.45
N THR A 33 5.80 13.20 -8.28
CA THR A 33 4.57 13.83 -7.84
C THR A 33 3.39 12.88 -7.76
N TYR A 34 2.41 13.21 -6.92
CA TYR A 34 1.13 12.48 -6.91
C TYR A 34 0.51 12.38 -8.31
N THR A 35 0.59 13.46 -9.10
CA THR A 35 0.10 13.52 -10.49
C THR A 35 0.85 12.56 -11.42
N GLN A 36 2.17 12.42 -11.26
CA GLN A 36 2.93 11.44 -12.02
C GLN A 36 2.51 10.01 -11.65
N LEU A 37 2.32 9.72 -10.36
CA LEU A 37 1.82 8.42 -9.92
C LEU A 37 0.42 8.11 -10.45
N THR A 38 -0.51 9.07 -10.45
CA THR A 38 -1.86 8.83 -11.01
C THR A 38 -1.84 8.61 -12.52
N SER A 39 -0.88 9.21 -13.26
CA SER A 39 -0.71 8.94 -14.69
C SER A 39 -0.24 7.51 -15.00
N MET A 40 0.38 6.85 -14.02
CA MET A 40 0.85 5.47 -14.10
C MET A 40 -0.21 4.46 -13.62
N ALA A 41 -1.37 4.94 -13.16
CA ALA A 41 -2.45 4.10 -12.66
C ALA A 41 -2.96 3.13 -13.73
N ASN A 42 -2.96 1.85 -13.39
CA ASN A 42 -3.44 0.78 -14.26
C ASN A 42 -4.68 0.06 -13.69
N ILE A 43 -5.07 0.36 -12.46
CA ILE A 43 -6.36 0.01 -11.87
C ILE A 43 -6.99 1.31 -11.38
N ILE A 44 -8.15 1.67 -11.92
CA ILE A 44 -8.81 2.95 -11.61
C ILE A 44 -10.21 2.68 -11.06
N TYR A 45 -10.47 3.23 -9.88
CA TYR A 45 -11.78 3.21 -9.24
C TYR A 45 -12.45 4.58 -9.35
N ALA A 46 -13.76 4.56 -9.61
CA ALA A 46 -14.59 5.74 -9.50
C ALA A 46 -14.67 6.24 -8.05
N ALA A 47 -15.13 7.48 -7.85
CA ALA A 47 -15.40 7.98 -6.52
C ALA A 47 -16.50 7.15 -5.82
N ASN A 48 -16.36 6.94 -4.51
CA ASN A 48 -17.25 6.13 -3.67
C ASN A 48 -17.26 4.62 -4.03
N ALA A 49 -16.23 4.14 -4.72
CA ALA A 49 -16.11 2.72 -5.01
C ALA A 49 -15.69 1.90 -3.77
N ASN A 50 -16.06 0.62 -3.81
CA ASN A 50 -15.61 -0.39 -2.86
C ASN A 50 -14.87 -1.50 -3.62
N ALA A 51 -13.78 -1.98 -3.03
CA ALA A 51 -13.14 -3.23 -3.39
C ALA A 51 -13.33 -4.22 -2.23
N SER A 52 -14.01 -5.33 -2.50
CA SER A 52 -14.30 -6.36 -1.50
C SER A 52 -13.63 -7.67 -1.85
N ASN A 53 -13.04 -8.32 -0.84
CA ASN A 53 -12.41 -9.64 -0.97
C ASN A 53 -11.47 -9.72 -2.17
N VAL A 54 -10.63 -8.69 -2.34
CA VAL A 54 -9.62 -8.68 -3.40
C VAL A 54 -8.67 -9.84 -3.19
N GLN A 55 -8.35 -10.56 -4.27
CA GLN A 55 -7.43 -11.69 -4.23
C GLN A 55 -6.54 -11.68 -5.46
N PRO A 56 -5.35 -12.29 -5.38
CA PRO A 56 -4.53 -12.55 -6.54
C PRO A 56 -5.30 -13.46 -7.53
N ALA A 57 -5.11 -13.23 -8.82
CA ALA A 57 -5.79 -14.00 -9.87
C ALA A 57 -4.78 -14.60 -10.85
N ILE A 58 -5.04 -15.83 -11.26
CA ILE A 58 -4.26 -16.55 -12.27
C ILE A 58 -5.14 -16.93 -13.46
N LEU A 59 -4.52 -17.00 -14.63
CA LEU A 59 -5.12 -17.58 -15.83
C LEU A 59 -5.14 -19.11 -15.73
N VAL A 60 -5.87 -19.76 -16.64
CA VAL A 60 -5.98 -21.24 -16.69
C VAL A 60 -4.62 -21.91 -16.89
N ASP A 61 -3.68 -21.22 -17.53
CA ASP A 61 -2.29 -21.68 -17.74
C ASP A 61 -1.37 -21.48 -16.52
N GLY A 62 -1.89 -20.96 -15.40
CA GLY A 62 -1.16 -20.71 -14.16
C GLY A 62 -0.38 -19.40 -14.12
N THR A 63 -0.39 -18.61 -15.20
CA THR A 63 0.26 -17.29 -15.23
C THR A 63 -0.55 -16.25 -14.45
N CYS A 64 0.10 -15.17 -13.99
CA CYS A 64 -0.61 -14.11 -13.28
C CYS A 64 -1.54 -13.35 -14.22
N ASP A 65 -2.81 -13.27 -13.86
CA ASP A 65 -3.81 -12.59 -14.67
C ASP A 65 -3.74 -11.07 -14.47
N THR A 66 -2.93 -10.40 -15.30
CA THR A 66 -2.80 -8.94 -15.30
C THR A 66 -3.89 -8.24 -16.10
N SER A 67 -4.80 -9.00 -16.73
CA SER A 67 -5.88 -8.47 -17.58
C SER A 67 -7.10 -7.99 -16.78
N LYS A 68 -7.26 -8.43 -15.51
CA LYS A 68 -8.40 -8.08 -14.64
C LYS A 68 -8.47 -6.62 -14.18
N LYS A 69 -7.76 -5.71 -14.84
CA LYS A 69 -7.80 -4.27 -14.57
C LYS A 69 -9.20 -3.71 -14.85
N GLY A 70 -9.76 -2.96 -13.89
CA GLY A 70 -11.09 -2.35 -14.04
C GLY A 70 -12.27 -3.33 -14.02
N THR A 71 -12.05 -4.59 -13.63
CA THR A 71 -13.13 -5.58 -13.42
C THR A 71 -13.67 -5.53 -12.00
N SER A 72 -14.78 -6.21 -11.74
CA SER A 72 -15.36 -6.37 -10.40
C SER A 72 -14.52 -7.24 -9.46
N ALA A 73 -13.53 -7.97 -9.98
CA ALA A 73 -12.60 -8.81 -9.23
C ALA A 73 -11.15 -8.57 -9.70
N PRO A 74 -10.59 -7.36 -9.48
CA PRO A 74 -9.29 -7.01 -10.01
C PRO A 74 -8.17 -7.74 -9.27
N ASN A 75 -7.15 -8.11 -10.03
CA ASN A 75 -5.93 -8.68 -9.46
C ASN A 75 -5.06 -7.56 -8.89
N TRP A 76 -4.73 -7.62 -7.60
CA TRP A 76 -3.81 -6.67 -6.94
C TRP A 76 -2.43 -7.29 -6.67
N GLY A 77 -2.11 -8.42 -7.30
CA GLY A 77 -0.88 -9.15 -7.04
C GLY A 77 -0.95 -9.96 -5.75
N GLU A 78 0.10 -10.72 -5.47
CA GLU A 78 0.19 -11.60 -4.30
C GLU A 78 1.20 -11.03 -3.31
N PRO A 79 0.81 -10.53 -2.12
CA PRO A 79 1.73 -10.05 -1.09
C PRO A 79 2.34 -11.15 -0.20
N GLU A 80 1.69 -12.31 -0.05
CA GLU A 80 2.16 -13.41 0.80
C GLU A 80 3.37 -14.10 0.15
N ARG A 81 4.41 -14.41 0.93
CA ARG A 81 5.69 -14.99 0.46
C ARG A 81 6.00 -16.35 1.07
N SER A 82 5.03 -16.97 1.74
CA SER A 82 5.21 -18.24 2.46
C SER A 82 4.57 -19.44 1.73
N PRO A 83 5.05 -19.86 0.55
CA PRO A 83 4.67 -21.16 0.00
C PRO A 83 5.39 -22.29 0.76
N PRO A 84 4.75 -23.44 0.99
CA PRO A 84 3.39 -23.79 0.60
C PRO A 84 2.37 -23.40 1.68
N TRP A 85 1.66 -22.29 1.51
CA TRP A 85 0.46 -21.99 2.30
C TRP A 85 -0.79 -22.38 1.50
N THR A 86 -1.54 -23.31 2.08
CA THR A 86 -2.74 -23.96 1.51
C THR A 86 -4.04 -23.35 2.03
N GLY A 87 -3.98 -22.16 2.65
CA GLY A 87 -5.20 -21.48 3.11
C GLY A 87 -6.08 -21.04 1.94
N ASN A 88 -7.29 -20.57 2.24
CA ASN A 88 -8.25 -20.15 1.23
C ASN A 88 -8.33 -18.61 1.17
N PRO A 89 -7.96 -17.97 0.03
CA PRO A 89 -7.43 -18.58 -1.20
C PRO A 89 -5.92 -18.74 -1.15
N ALA A 90 -5.41 -19.84 -1.70
CA ALA A 90 -4.00 -20.24 -1.62
C ALA A 90 -3.06 -19.17 -2.18
N VAL A 91 -1.79 -19.22 -1.77
CA VAL A 91 -0.77 -18.31 -2.31
C VAL A 91 -0.67 -18.50 -3.82
N GLN A 92 -0.55 -17.41 -4.56
CA GLN A 92 -0.37 -17.40 -6.01
C GLN A 92 1.02 -16.87 -6.39
N PRO A 93 2.08 -17.72 -6.36
CA PRO A 93 3.45 -17.29 -6.64
C PRO A 93 3.67 -16.62 -7.99
N SER A 94 2.87 -16.97 -9.00
CA SER A 94 2.95 -16.34 -10.32
C SER A 94 2.66 -14.83 -10.26
N CYS A 95 1.93 -14.35 -9.24
CA CYS A 95 1.61 -12.94 -9.04
C CYS A 95 2.55 -12.18 -8.08
N TYR A 96 3.67 -12.78 -7.64
CA TYR A 96 4.63 -12.10 -6.76
C TYR A 96 5.22 -10.81 -7.36
N ASN A 97 5.38 -10.78 -8.68
CA ASN A 97 6.00 -9.66 -9.38
C ASN A 97 4.98 -8.68 -9.98
N TYR A 98 3.70 -8.85 -9.69
CA TYR A 98 2.66 -7.95 -10.18
C TYR A 98 2.35 -6.88 -9.13
N PHE A 99 2.77 -5.64 -9.40
CA PHE A 99 2.62 -4.49 -8.50
C PHE A 99 1.85 -3.38 -9.23
N PRO A 100 0.51 -3.43 -9.25
CA PRO A 100 -0.28 -2.39 -9.90
C PRO A 100 -0.17 -1.03 -9.22
N VAL A 101 -0.46 0.02 -9.99
CA VAL A 101 -0.75 1.34 -9.45
C VAL A 101 -2.27 1.49 -9.46
N ILE A 102 -2.84 1.52 -8.26
CA ILE A 102 -4.27 1.56 -7.99
C ILE A 102 -4.63 3.00 -7.65
N TRP A 103 -5.58 3.58 -8.37
CA TRP A 103 -6.04 4.95 -8.14
C TRP A 103 -7.55 5.00 -7.94
N ALA A 104 -7.98 5.46 -6.77
CA ALA A 104 -9.37 5.77 -6.48
C ALA A 104 -9.61 7.28 -6.55
N LYS A 105 -10.51 7.69 -7.44
CA LYS A 105 -10.83 9.10 -7.75
C LYS A 105 -11.67 9.83 -6.68
N GLY A 106 -11.70 9.33 -5.45
CA GLY A 106 -12.45 9.92 -4.34
C GLY A 106 -12.41 9.01 -3.12
N LYS A 107 -13.48 9.04 -2.32
CA LYS A 107 -13.65 8.11 -1.20
C LYS A 107 -13.57 6.67 -1.69
N PHE A 108 -12.82 5.83 -0.97
CA PHE A 108 -12.58 4.45 -1.33
C PHE A 108 -12.67 3.53 -0.12
N GLN A 109 -13.31 2.38 -0.28
CA GLN A 109 -13.35 1.35 0.74
C GLN A 109 -12.66 0.08 0.25
N PHE A 110 -11.74 -0.45 1.05
CA PHE A 110 -11.14 -1.77 0.86
C PHE A 110 -11.59 -2.67 2.02
N SER A 111 -12.32 -3.74 1.71
CA SER A 111 -12.91 -4.62 2.71
C SER A 111 -12.63 -6.10 2.44
N GLY A 112 -11.86 -6.73 3.33
CA GLY A 112 -11.38 -8.10 3.19
C GLY A 112 -10.43 -8.31 2.00
N GLY A 113 -9.62 -9.37 2.09
CA GLY A 113 -8.70 -9.77 1.01
C GLY A 113 -7.31 -9.15 1.13
N ARG A 114 -6.49 -9.32 0.08
CA ARG A 114 -5.08 -8.93 0.08
C ARG A 114 -4.61 -8.41 -1.27
N GLY A 115 -3.58 -7.55 -1.25
CA GLY A 115 -2.94 -7.03 -2.47
C GLY A 115 -1.58 -6.36 -2.21
N GLN A 116 -0.94 -5.91 -3.28
CA GLN A 116 0.34 -5.21 -3.23
C GLN A 116 0.44 -4.12 -4.31
N GLY A 117 1.38 -3.18 -4.15
CA GLY A 117 1.66 -2.13 -5.13
C GLY A 117 1.60 -0.72 -4.57
N ILE A 118 1.20 0.24 -5.41
CA ILE A 118 0.96 1.64 -5.02
C ILE A 118 -0.54 1.89 -5.04
N MET A 119 -1.09 2.40 -3.94
CA MET A 119 -2.49 2.81 -3.85
C MET A 119 -2.58 4.32 -3.60
N LEU A 120 -3.35 4.99 -4.46
CA LEU A 120 -3.58 6.43 -4.44
C LEU A 120 -5.07 6.67 -4.21
N VAL A 121 -5.42 7.43 -3.19
CA VAL A 121 -6.81 7.74 -2.85
C VAL A 121 -6.98 9.26 -2.82
N ASP A 122 -7.83 9.78 -3.71
CA ASP A 122 -8.04 11.22 -3.85
C ASP A 122 -8.85 11.83 -2.70
N GLY A 123 -9.60 11.02 -1.96
CA GLY A 123 -10.41 11.39 -0.78
C GLY A 123 -10.15 10.46 0.40
N ASP A 124 -11.21 10.13 1.15
CA ASP A 124 -11.10 9.31 2.37
C ASP A 124 -10.87 7.83 2.05
N PHE A 125 -10.00 7.19 2.82
CA PHE A 125 -9.73 5.76 2.72
C PHE A 125 -10.29 5.01 3.92
N VAL A 126 -11.14 4.03 3.67
CA VAL A 126 -11.70 3.14 4.70
C VAL A 126 -11.18 1.72 4.47
N ALA A 127 -10.46 1.16 5.44
CA ALA A 127 -10.01 -0.22 5.42
C ALA A 127 -10.77 -1.07 6.47
N SER A 128 -11.31 -2.21 6.06
CA SER A 128 -12.05 -3.08 6.98
C SER A 128 -11.93 -4.57 6.67
N GLY A 129 -12.41 -5.44 7.55
CA GLY A 129 -12.53 -6.87 7.26
C GLY A 129 -11.21 -7.64 7.28
N GLY A 130 -10.16 -7.13 7.96
CA GLY A 130 -8.86 -7.82 8.04
C GLY A 130 -8.12 -7.82 6.71
N THR A 131 -8.08 -6.66 6.06
CA THR A 131 -7.37 -6.47 4.79
C THR A 131 -5.87 -6.58 4.96
N GLU A 132 -5.18 -7.00 3.91
CA GLU A 132 -3.71 -6.97 3.85
C GLU A 132 -3.23 -6.21 2.62
N PHE A 133 -2.26 -5.32 2.82
CA PHE A 133 -1.62 -4.60 1.74
C PHE A 133 -0.11 -4.52 1.92
N LYS A 134 0.64 -4.76 0.85
CA LYS A 134 2.09 -4.62 0.83
C LYS A 134 2.54 -3.58 -0.18
N GLY A 135 3.09 -2.47 0.29
CA GLY A 135 3.56 -1.40 -0.58
C GLY A 135 3.30 -0.01 -0.05
N LEU A 136 2.97 0.91 -0.96
CA LEU A 136 2.79 2.33 -0.66
C LEU A 136 1.31 2.71 -0.75
N ILE A 137 0.79 3.39 0.27
CA ILE A 137 -0.54 3.99 0.26
C ILE A 137 -0.41 5.50 0.43
N ILE A 138 -1.05 6.28 -0.44
CA ILE A 138 -1.14 7.74 -0.33
C ILE A 138 -2.61 8.14 -0.36
N VAL A 139 -3.07 8.73 0.74
CA VAL A 139 -4.45 9.18 0.96
C VAL A 139 -4.45 10.69 1.09
N ARG A 140 -5.32 11.37 0.36
CA ARG A 140 -5.45 12.85 0.43
C ARG A 140 -6.61 13.34 1.30
N GLY A 141 -7.47 12.45 1.77
CA GLY A 141 -8.46 12.69 2.83
C GLY A 141 -8.05 12.02 4.14
N SER A 142 -9.04 11.59 4.91
CA SER A 142 -8.81 10.87 6.17
C SER A 142 -8.64 9.36 5.96
N PHE A 143 -8.05 8.69 6.95
CA PHE A 143 -7.90 7.26 7.01
C PHE A 143 -8.66 6.66 8.19
N THR A 144 -9.55 5.72 7.91
CA THR A 144 -10.33 5.04 8.95
C THR A 144 -10.23 3.53 8.82
N THR A 145 -10.05 2.82 9.93
CA THR A 145 -10.15 1.36 9.98
C THR A 145 -11.32 0.88 10.82
N SER A 146 -11.95 -0.22 10.41
CA SER A 146 -13.02 -0.87 11.16
C SER A 146 -13.02 -2.40 10.98
N GLY A 147 -13.75 -3.14 11.82
CA GLY A 147 -14.09 -4.55 11.58
C GLY A 147 -12.91 -5.48 11.23
N GLY A 148 -11.82 -5.45 12.00
CA GLY A 148 -10.62 -6.29 11.77
C GLY A 148 -9.40 -5.52 11.23
N GLY A 149 -9.60 -4.28 10.78
CA GLY A 149 -8.50 -3.37 10.45
C GLY A 149 -7.78 -3.69 9.13
N ILE A 150 -6.55 -3.19 9.02
CA ILE A 150 -5.62 -3.46 7.92
C ILE A 150 -4.26 -3.92 8.44
N LYS A 151 -3.66 -4.90 7.77
CA LYS A 151 -2.24 -5.25 7.88
C LYS A 151 -1.49 -4.60 6.73
N LEU A 152 -0.74 -3.54 7.02
CA LEU A 152 0.08 -2.84 6.05
C LEU A 152 1.57 -3.18 6.26
N PHE A 153 2.22 -3.70 5.22
CA PHE A 153 3.67 -3.85 5.15
C PHE A 153 4.25 -2.89 4.12
N GLY A 154 4.80 -1.76 4.56
CA GLY A 154 5.30 -0.71 3.66
C GLY A 154 5.14 0.68 4.27
N ALA A 155 4.61 1.65 3.54
CA ALA A 155 4.37 2.99 4.10
C ALA A 155 3.01 3.54 3.70
N MET A 156 2.47 4.40 4.56
CA MET A 156 1.25 5.15 4.31
C MET A 156 1.52 6.64 4.55
N PHE A 157 1.04 7.48 3.63
CA PHE A 157 0.96 8.92 3.79
C PHE A 157 -0.51 9.31 3.79
N VAL A 158 -0.95 9.99 4.84
CA VAL A 158 -2.31 10.52 4.94
C VAL A 158 -2.20 12.03 5.09
N LYS A 159 -2.78 12.75 4.15
CA LYS A 159 -2.88 14.21 4.19
C LYS A 159 -4.26 14.57 4.72
N ASP A 160 -4.50 14.36 6.02
CA ASP A 160 -5.71 14.85 6.65
C ASP A 160 -5.61 16.37 6.89
N SER A 161 -6.70 17.08 6.64
CA SER A 161 -6.85 18.49 6.99
C SER A 161 -7.22 18.70 8.47
N SER A 162 -7.48 17.63 9.23
CA SER A 162 -7.93 17.66 10.62
C SER A 162 -7.38 16.48 11.44
N VAL A 163 -6.80 16.75 12.61
CA VAL A 163 -6.09 15.74 13.43
C VAL A 163 -7.02 14.70 14.09
N ASN A 164 -8.34 14.85 13.97
CA ASN A 164 -9.34 14.08 14.73
C ASN A 164 -10.11 13.03 13.90
N ASN A 165 -9.91 12.96 12.58
CA ASN A 165 -10.72 12.08 11.72
C ASN A 165 -10.01 10.75 11.41
N ASP A 166 -8.72 10.64 11.72
CA ASP A 166 -7.98 9.40 11.55
C ASP A 166 -8.24 8.45 12.72
N VAL A 167 -8.87 7.31 12.44
CA VAL A 167 -9.21 6.31 13.46
C VAL A 167 -8.63 4.96 13.08
N MET A 168 -7.65 4.49 13.87
CA MET A 168 -7.17 3.11 13.81
C MET A 168 -7.86 2.27 14.88
N SER A 169 -8.82 1.44 14.45
CA SER A 169 -9.54 0.48 15.31
C SER A 169 -9.45 -0.95 14.76
N GLY A 170 -9.59 -1.96 15.64
CA GLY A 170 -9.44 -3.37 15.30
C GLY A 170 -7.99 -3.86 15.31
N SER A 171 -7.74 -5.03 14.71
CA SER A 171 -6.40 -5.66 14.61
C SER A 171 -5.54 -5.03 13.50
N THR A 172 -5.50 -3.70 13.46
CA THR A 172 -4.67 -2.94 12.51
C THR A 172 -3.20 -3.05 12.89
N ALA A 173 -2.35 -3.37 11.92
CA ALA A 173 -0.91 -3.40 12.06
C ALA A 173 -0.27 -2.66 10.89
N VAL A 174 0.52 -1.62 11.17
CA VAL A 174 1.29 -0.90 10.17
C VAL A 174 2.77 -1.11 10.47
N GLN A 175 3.46 -1.84 9.58
CA GLN A 175 4.88 -2.11 9.71
C GLN A 175 5.64 -1.46 8.56
N TYR A 176 6.54 -0.53 8.90
CA TYR A 176 7.43 0.05 7.92
C TYR A 176 8.30 -1.02 7.25
N SER A 177 8.34 -1.03 5.91
CA SER A 177 9.17 -1.96 5.14
C SER A 177 9.84 -1.26 3.96
N SER A 178 11.12 -0.90 4.13
CA SER A 178 11.93 -0.32 3.06
C SER A 178 12.06 -1.25 1.84
N CYS A 179 12.09 -2.57 2.05
CA CYS A 179 12.12 -3.57 1.00
C CYS A 179 10.83 -3.61 0.18
N ALA A 180 9.66 -3.53 0.84
CA ALA A 180 8.38 -3.44 0.13
C ALA A 180 8.33 -2.17 -0.73
N LEU A 181 8.79 -1.04 -0.19
CA LEU A 181 8.84 0.23 -0.91
C LEU A 181 9.81 0.19 -2.09
N SER A 182 11.05 -0.29 -1.91
CA SER A 182 12.02 -0.37 -3.01
C SER A 182 11.55 -1.29 -4.13
N THR A 183 10.92 -2.42 -3.77
CA THR A 183 10.37 -3.38 -4.75
C THR A 183 9.26 -2.74 -5.57
N VAL A 184 8.29 -2.10 -4.91
CA VAL A 184 7.17 -1.47 -5.59
C VAL A 184 7.64 -0.30 -6.46
N MET A 185 8.52 0.56 -5.95
CA MET A 185 9.09 1.67 -6.73
C MET A 185 9.87 1.16 -7.94
N ALA A 186 10.68 0.10 -7.80
CA ALA A 186 11.38 -0.51 -8.92
C ALA A 186 10.40 -1.08 -9.96
N ALA A 187 9.34 -1.75 -9.52
CA ALA A 187 8.35 -2.37 -10.40
C ALA A 187 7.60 -1.36 -11.28
N VAL A 188 7.41 -0.13 -10.80
CA VAL A 188 6.80 0.95 -11.57
C VAL A 188 7.83 1.84 -12.28
N GLY A 189 9.11 1.45 -12.34
CA GLY A 189 10.16 2.18 -13.06
C GLY A 189 10.75 3.38 -12.32
N LEU A 190 10.45 3.51 -11.03
CA LEU A 190 10.86 4.62 -10.16
C LEU A 190 12.12 4.28 -9.32
N GLY A 191 12.53 3.01 -9.32
CA GLY A 191 13.75 2.55 -8.64
C GLY A 191 15.06 3.10 -9.20
N ASN A 192 15.01 3.74 -10.38
CA ASN A 192 16.16 4.35 -11.05
C ASN A 192 16.28 5.86 -10.83
N LEU A 193 15.44 6.47 -9.98
CA LEU A 193 15.64 7.86 -9.61
C LEU A 193 16.92 7.99 -8.79
N ALA A 194 17.85 8.81 -9.30
CA ALA A 194 19.18 9.02 -8.74
C ALA A 194 19.10 9.28 -7.23
N GLN A 195 19.53 8.30 -6.43
CA GLN A 195 19.62 8.48 -4.99
C GLN A 195 20.88 9.29 -4.65
N PRO A 196 20.80 10.27 -3.73
CA PRO A 196 21.99 10.96 -3.28
C PRO A 196 22.93 9.97 -2.60
N VAL A 197 24.10 9.75 -3.19
CA VAL A 197 25.17 8.93 -2.61
C VAL A 197 25.66 9.65 -1.35
N ARG A 198 25.34 9.14 -0.16
CA ARG A 198 25.64 9.81 1.12
C ARG A 198 27.13 10.01 1.39
N ARG A 199 28.03 9.32 0.70
CA ARG A 199 29.50 9.50 0.82
C ARG A 199 30.18 9.21 -0.50
N ARG A 200 30.78 10.23 -1.14
CA ARG A 200 31.88 10.03 -2.08
C ARG A 200 33.17 10.04 -1.25
N ALA A 201 33.73 8.88 -0.98
CA ALA A 201 35.12 8.78 -0.56
C ALA A 201 35.97 8.88 -1.83
N TRP A 202 36.62 10.02 -2.03
CA TRP A 202 37.67 10.15 -3.01
C TRP A 202 38.98 9.92 -2.26
N ALA A 203 39.83 9.02 -2.78
CA ALA A 203 41.21 8.90 -2.37
C ALA A 203 42.06 9.29 -3.58
N ASP A 204 42.90 10.31 -3.40
CA ASP A 204 43.94 10.64 -4.37
C ASP A 204 45.07 9.63 -4.15
N MET A 205 45.42 8.86 -5.18
CA MET A 205 46.60 8.00 -5.17
C MET A 205 47.63 8.63 -6.10
N PHE A 206 48.67 9.22 -5.51
CA PHE A 206 49.91 9.59 -6.20
C PHE A 206 50.76 8.35 -6.48
#